data_AF-A0A1H3NM15-F1
#
_entry.id   AF-A0A1H3NM15-F1
#
_cell.length_a   1.000
_cell.length_b   1.000
_cell.length_c   1.000
_cell.angle_alpha   90.00
_cell.angle_beta   90.00
_cell.angle_gamma   90.00
#
_symmetry.space_group_name_H-M   'P 1'
#
loop_
_entity.id
_entity.type
_entity.pdbx_description
1 polymer ?
#
loop_
_entity_poly.entity_id
_entity_poly.type
_entity_poly.pdbx_seq_one_letter_code
_entity_poly.pdbx_strand_id
1 'polypeptide(L)'
;MRAVTPHGAFLAQRHFVEGLATSPAQGLRARFARIAQRERLRPYALAKEETMPARKEMPSTLKRSPKKAQDTWAKAHDSAVDSYGEGERAHRTAFSAVKHSFEKVGDHWEAKGKKGPSDAQAARGRRSRPTGTAGGVDANATKEHLMDVARKLDVRGRSRMTKPELVDAIQKANERSTRKARGR
;
A
#
# COMPACT_ATOMS: atom_id res chain seq x y z
N MET A 1 31.70 12.68 -70.71
CA MET A 1 31.63 11.36 -70.04
C MET A 1 33.03 10.81 -69.89
N ARG A 2 33.32 10.29 -68.69
CA ARG A 2 34.42 9.40 -68.26
C ARG A 2 35.82 10.01 -68.06
N ALA A 3 36.27 9.79 -66.82
CA ALA A 3 37.46 10.27 -66.15
C ALA A 3 38.69 9.40 -66.47
N VAL A 4 39.87 10.01 -66.32
CA VAL A 4 41.18 9.38 -66.46
C VAL A 4 41.91 9.48 -65.11
N THR A 5 42.39 8.33 -64.63
CA THR A 5 43.31 8.10 -63.48
C THR A 5 44.77 8.25 -63.95
N PRO A 6 45.78 8.52 -63.09
CA PRO A 6 46.55 7.43 -62.39
C PRO A 6 47.09 7.85 -60.99
N HIS A 7 47.29 6.98 -59.97
CA HIS A 7 48.26 5.89 -59.69
C HIS A 7 49.65 6.29 -59.13
N GLY A 8 49.95 5.75 -57.92
CA GLY A 8 51.30 5.52 -57.31
C GLY A 8 51.86 6.63 -56.40
N ALA A 9 52.63 6.40 -55.32
CA ALA A 9 53.15 5.20 -54.68
C ALA A 9 54.04 5.58 -53.45
N PHE A 10 53.95 4.79 -52.37
CA PHE A 10 55.04 4.28 -51.49
C PHE A 10 55.79 5.08 -50.38
N LEU A 11 55.99 4.33 -49.26
CA LEU A 11 57.05 4.29 -48.22
C LEU A 11 56.98 5.30 -47.04
N ALA A 12 56.62 4.86 -45.83
CA ALA A 12 57.49 4.26 -44.76
C ALA A 12 58.29 5.38 -44.01
N GLN A 13 58.47 5.43 -42.69
CA GLN A 13 58.62 4.40 -41.67
C GLN A 13 58.74 5.07 -40.26
N ARG A 14 58.36 4.33 -39.21
CA ARG A 14 59.03 4.20 -37.89
C ARG A 14 58.67 5.07 -36.65
N HIS A 15 58.23 4.33 -35.63
CA HIS A 15 58.42 4.37 -34.16
C HIS A 15 58.30 5.68 -33.37
N PHE A 16 57.40 5.68 -32.38
CA PHE A 16 57.73 6.05 -31.01
C PHE A 16 56.83 5.27 -30.01
N VAL A 17 57.42 4.94 -28.86
CA VAL A 17 56.92 4.10 -27.75
C VAL A 17 56.28 5.02 -26.68
N GLU A 18 55.70 4.43 -25.63
CA GLU A 18 55.11 5.02 -24.40
C GLU A 18 53.58 5.15 -24.47
N GLY A 19 52.75 4.43 -23.69
CA GLY A 19 52.93 3.96 -22.31
C GLY A 19 52.55 5.08 -21.35
N LEU A 20 51.29 5.10 -20.88
CA LEU A 20 50.86 5.39 -19.50
C LEU A 20 49.35 5.73 -19.40
N ALA A 21 48.71 5.14 -18.39
CA ALA A 21 47.52 5.61 -17.67
C ALA A 21 46.13 5.49 -18.33
N THR A 22 45.54 4.30 -18.22
CA THR A 22 44.12 4.18 -17.83
C THR A 22 43.88 4.98 -16.54
N SER A 23 43.23 6.13 -16.67
CA SER A 23 42.89 7.01 -15.54
C SER A 23 41.92 6.30 -14.56
N PRO A 24 42.28 6.07 -13.28
CA PRO A 24 41.39 5.47 -12.29
C PRO A 24 40.34 6.47 -11.73
N ALA A 25 40.23 7.67 -12.30
CA ALA A 25 39.39 8.74 -11.78
C ALA A 25 37.88 8.61 -12.08
N GLN A 26 37.44 7.56 -12.78
CA GLN A 26 36.00 7.28 -12.94
C GLN A 26 35.42 6.38 -11.83
N GLY A 27 36.26 5.66 -11.08
CA GLY A 27 35.81 4.75 -10.01
C GLY A 27 35.52 5.41 -8.66
N LEU A 28 36.17 6.55 -8.35
CA LEU A 28 35.97 7.24 -7.07
C LEU A 28 34.74 8.17 -7.05
N ARG A 29 34.31 8.70 -8.20
CA ARG A 29 33.09 9.54 -8.26
C ARG A 29 31.80 8.77 -7.93
N ALA A 30 31.74 7.48 -8.26
CA ALA A 30 30.57 6.64 -7.98
C ALA A 30 30.47 6.18 -6.51
N ARG A 31 31.59 6.12 -5.77
CA ARG A 31 31.64 5.69 -4.36
C ARG A 31 31.35 6.84 -3.40
N PHE A 32 31.81 8.05 -3.70
CA PHE A 32 31.50 9.25 -2.90
C PHE A 32 30.05 9.74 -3.06
N ALA A 33 29.45 9.59 -4.25
CA ALA A 33 28.03 9.92 -4.44
C ALA A 33 27.10 9.08 -3.55
N ARG A 34 27.44 7.80 -3.31
CA ARG A 34 26.64 6.89 -2.48
C ARG A 34 26.69 7.23 -0.98
N ILE A 35 27.82 7.77 -0.49
CA ILE A 35 27.98 8.24 0.89
C ILE A 35 27.27 9.60 1.07
N ALA A 36 27.47 10.54 0.14
CA ALA A 36 26.83 11.85 0.18
C ALA A 36 25.29 11.75 0.11
N GLN A 37 24.75 10.82 -0.69
CA GLN A 37 23.31 10.59 -0.77
C GLN A 37 22.75 9.92 0.49
N ARG A 38 23.52 9.04 1.15
CA ARG A 38 23.16 8.44 2.44
C ARG A 38 23.16 9.47 3.57
N GLU A 39 24.11 10.41 3.60
CA GLU A 39 24.15 11.47 4.61
C GLU A 39 23.10 12.56 4.39
N ARG A 40 22.75 12.85 3.13
CA ARG A 40 21.65 13.77 2.79
C ARG A 40 20.27 13.23 3.17
N LEU A 41 20.11 11.89 3.17
CA LEU A 41 18.87 11.21 3.55
C LEU A 41 18.87 10.71 5.01
N ARG A 42 19.99 10.74 5.73
CA ARG A 42 20.07 10.38 7.16
C ARG A 42 19.07 11.15 8.04
N PRO A 43 18.93 12.48 7.95
CA PRO A 43 17.92 13.18 8.75
C PRO A 43 16.48 12.78 8.36
N TYR A 44 16.24 12.45 7.09
CA TYR A 44 14.92 11.99 6.62
C TYR A 44 14.62 10.54 7.08
N ALA A 45 15.63 9.68 7.13
CA ALA A 45 15.51 8.32 7.62
C ALA A 45 15.30 8.28 9.14
N LEU A 46 16.01 9.13 9.91
CA LEU A 46 15.85 9.25 11.36
C LEU A 46 14.48 9.84 11.75
N ALA A 47 13.99 10.87 11.05
CA ALA A 47 12.64 11.39 11.27
C ALA A 47 11.54 10.35 10.97
N LYS A 48 11.79 9.46 9.99
CA LYS A 48 10.91 8.30 9.71
C LYS A 48 10.98 7.20 10.77
N GLU A 49 12.02 7.16 11.59
CA GLU A 49 12.15 6.23 12.71
C GLU A 49 11.51 6.78 13.99
N GLU A 50 11.46 8.11 14.17
CA GLU A 50 10.77 8.77 15.28
C GLU A 50 9.24 8.68 15.19
N THR A 51 8.69 8.62 13.98
CA THR A 51 7.31 8.17 13.77
C THR A 51 7.25 6.68 14.05
N MET A 52 6.53 6.27 15.10
CA MET A 52 6.35 4.86 15.42
C MET A 52 5.88 4.13 14.17
N PRO A 53 6.65 3.18 13.61
CA PRO A 53 6.37 2.66 12.28
C PRO A 53 4.98 2.06 12.31
N ALA A 54 4.12 2.40 11.36
CA ALA A 54 2.72 1.98 11.33
C ALA A 54 2.53 0.47 11.63
N ARG A 55 3.49 -0.37 11.27
CA ARG A 55 3.49 -1.80 11.64
C ARG A 55 3.37 -2.09 13.15
N LYS A 56 3.96 -1.26 14.02
CA LYS A 56 3.87 -1.39 15.49
C LYS A 56 2.47 -1.04 15.99
N GLU A 57 1.93 0.08 15.52
CA GLU A 57 0.59 0.59 15.89
C GLU A 57 -0.58 -0.15 15.20
N MET A 58 -0.25 -1.04 14.26
CA MET A 58 -1.25 -1.73 13.47
C MET A 58 -2.29 -2.45 14.34
N PRO A 59 -3.59 -2.20 14.11
CA PRO A 59 -4.67 -2.87 14.82
C PRO A 59 -4.58 -4.39 14.68
N SER A 60 -4.93 -5.12 15.74
CA SER A 60 -4.83 -6.59 15.75
C SER A 60 -5.64 -7.28 14.65
N THR A 61 -6.76 -6.68 14.22
CA THR A 61 -7.53 -7.16 13.06
C THR A 61 -6.75 -7.07 11.76
N LEU A 62 -5.94 -6.04 11.57
CA LEU A 62 -5.08 -5.89 10.40
C LEU A 62 -3.84 -6.77 10.48
N LYS A 63 -3.27 -6.98 11.67
CA LYS A 63 -2.16 -7.91 11.88
C LYS A 63 -2.48 -9.34 11.42
N ARG A 64 -3.76 -9.75 11.53
CA ARG A 64 -4.27 -11.06 11.05
C ARG A 64 -4.73 -11.04 9.59
N SER A 65 -4.77 -9.88 8.94
CA SER A 65 -5.17 -9.74 7.54
C SER A 65 -4.05 -10.10 6.56
N PRO A 66 -4.36 -10.34 5.28
CA PRO A 66 -3.38 -10.52 4.23
C PRO A 66 -2.39 -9.35 4.15
N LYS A 67 -1.15 -9.64 3.72
CA LYS A 67 -0.05 -8.67 3.64
C LYS A 67 -0.41 -7.40 2.88
N LYS A 68 -1.24 -7.52 1.83
CA LYS A 68 -1.70 -6.36 1.05
C LYS A 68 -2.55 -5.40 1.88
N ALA A 69 -3.44 -5.90 2.75
CA ALA A 69 -4.26 -5.05 3.63
C ALA A 69 -3.39 -4.33 4.67
N GLN A 70 -2.42 -5.06 5.24
CA GLN A 70 -1.43 -4.50 6.17
C GLN A 70 -0.62 -3.37 5.51
N ASP A 71 -0.15 -3.60 4.28
CA ASP A 71 0.66 -2.62 3.55
C ASP A 71 -0.16 -1.40 3.12
N THR A 72 -1.42 -1.60 2.72
CA THR A 72 -2.33 -0.48 2.43
C THR A 72 -2.54 0.37 3.67
N TRP A 73 -2.79 -0.24 4.83
CA TRP A 73 -2.96 0.50 6.08
C TRP A 73 -1.67 1.23 6.47
N ALA A 74 -0.54 0.54 6.47
CA ALA A 74 0.74 1.11 6.90
C ALA A 74 1.13 2.33 6.06
N LYS A 75 1.06 2.21 4.72
CA LYS A 75 1.37 3.32 3.82
C LYS A 75 0.43 4.50 4.01
N ALA A 76 -0.88 4.23 4.12
CA ALA A 76 -1.86 5.28 4.31
C ALA A 76 -1.74 5.94 5.69
N HIS A 77 -1.32 5.20 6.71
CA HIS A 77 -1.03 5.71 8.04
C HIS A 77 0.18 6.62 8.01
N ASP A 78 1.34 6.12 7.54
CA ASP A 78 2.59 6.90 7.45
C ASP A 78 2.34 8.22 6.70
N SER A 79 1.69 8.18 5.54
CA SER A 79 1.37 9.40 4.79
C SER A 79 0.40 10.33 5.51
N ALA A 80 -0.54 9.80 6.31
CA ALA A 80 -1.47 10.62 7.06
C ALA A 80 -0.83 11.23 8.31
N VAL A 81 0.11 10.54 8.95
CA VAL A 81 0.95 11.07 10.03
C VAL A 81 1.85 12.18 9.50
N ASP A 82 2.48 11.98 8.34
CA ASP A 82 3.28 13.03 7.68
C ASP A 82 2.44 14.29 7.38
N SER A 83 1.16 14.11 7.05
CA SER A 83 0.26 15.21 6.66
C SER A 83 -0.42 15.92 7.83
N TYR A 84 -0.79 15.17 8.88
CA TYR A 84 -1.68 15.66 9.94
C TYR A 84 -1.10 15.50 11.35
N GLY A 85 0.06 14.86 11.49
CA GLY A 85 0.58 14.37 12.76
C GLY A 85 -0.06 13.04 13.20
N GLU A 86 0.55 12.43 14.23
CA GLU A 86 0.04 11.21 14.86
C GLU A 86 -1.33 11.46 15.51
N GLY A 87 -2.20 10.45 15.51
CA GLY A 87 -3.48 10.48 16.20
C GLY A 87 -4.68 10.03 15.37
N GLU A 88 -5.89 10.19 15.94
CA GLU A 88 -7.12 9.57 15.45
C GLU A 88 -7.40 9.86 13.96
N ARG A 89 -7.03 11.05 13.47
CA ARG A 89 -7.21 11.43 12.07
C ARG A 89 -6.37 10.58 11.12
N ALA A 90 -5.12 10.28 11.48
CA ALA A 90 -4.24 9.40 10.71
C ALA A 90 -4.80 7.98 10.66
N HIS A 91 -5.18 7.44 11.83
CA HIS A 91 -5.82 6.12 11.96
C HIS A 91 -7.09 6.00 11.10
N ARG A 92 -7.98 7.00 11.15
CA ARG A 92 -9.22 7.02 10.34
C ARG A 92 -8.96 7.06 8.84
N THR A 93 -7.94 7.82 8.42
CA THR A 93 -7.52 7.90 7.02
C THR A 93 -6.99 6.55 6.54
N ALA A 94 -6.13 5.92 7.35
CA ALA A 94 -5.59 4.60 7.06
C ALA A 94 -6.68 3.53 6.94
N PHE A 95 -7.66 3.52 7.85
CA PHE A 95 -8.81 2.63 7.76
C PHE A 95 -9.70 2.89 6.53
N SER A 96 -9.82 4.15 6.10
CA SER A 96 -10.60 4.50 4.91
C SER A 96 -9.95 3.93 3.65
N ALA A 97 -8.62 3.98 3.56
CA ALA A 97 -7.86 3.35 2.47
C ALA A 97 -8.05 1.83 2.44
N VAL A 98 -8.06 1.17 3.61
CA VAL A 98 -8.34 -0.27 3.70
C VAL A 98 -9.76 -0.58 3.22
N LYS A 99 -10.78 0.11 3.76
CA LYS A 99 -12.21 -0.12 3.42
C LYS A 99 -12.52 0.07 1.94
N HIS A 100 -11.69 0.82 1.23
CA HIS A 100 -11.85 1.06 -0.20
C HIS A 100 -11.54 -0.16 -1.07
N SER A 101 -10.69 -1.09 -0.61
CA SER A 101 -10.31 -2.30 -1.36
C SER A 101 -10.50 -3.61 -0.58
N PHE A 102 -10.78 -3.52 0.71
CA PHE A 102 -10.95 -4.65 1.60
C PHE A 102 -12.23 -4.50 2.43
N GLU A 103 -12.85 -5.62 2.74
CA GLU A 103 -13.97 -5.71 3.68
C GLU A 103 -13.58 -6.53 4.90
N LYS A 104 -14.26 -6.28 6.01
CA LYS A 104 -14.03 -7.02 7.23
C LYS A 104 -14.81 -8.33 7.18
N VAL A 105 -14.09 -9.45 7.32
CA VAL A 105 -14.67 -10.79 7.45
C VAL A 105 -14.13 -11.40 8.75
N GLY A 106 -15.02 -11.52 9.74
CA GLY A 106 -14.69 -12.02 11.06
C GLY A 106 -13.76 -11.07 11.81
N ASP A 107 -12.54 -11.55 12.06
CA ASP A 107 -11.52 -10.89 12.83
C ASP A 107 -10.36 -10.31 11.99
N HIS A 108 -10.47 -10.38 10.66
CA HIS A 108 -9.49 -9.87 9.70
C HIS A 108 -10.18 -9.17 8.51
N TRP A 109 -9.38 -8.72 7.54
CA TRP A 109 -9.84 -8.03 6.33
C TRP A 109 -9.54 -8.87 5.09
N GLU A 110 -10.54 -9.08 4.24
CA GLU A 110 -10.44 -9.79 2.96
C GLU A 110 -10.56 -8.82 1.78
N ALA A 111 -9.95 -9.15 0.64
CA ALA A 111 -10.03 -8.31 -0.55
C ALA A 111 -11.45 -8.32 -1.14
N LYS A 112 -11.94 -7.14 -1.53
CA LYS A 112 -13.24 -7.01 -2.20
C LYS A 112 -13.11 -7.29 -3.68
N GLY A 113 -14.20 -7.77 -4.29
CA GLY A 113 -14.27 -7.95 -5.75
C GLY A 113 -14.24 -6.62 -6.54
N LYS A 114 -14.73 -5.52 -5.96
CA LYS A 114 -14.71 -4.18 -6.56
C LYS A 114 -14.23 -3.14 -5.56
N LYS A 115 -13.44 -2.17 -6.04
CA LYS A 115 -13.01 -1.02 -5.24
C LYS A 115 -14.14 0.00 -5.15
N GLY A 116 -14.30 0.63 -3.99
CA GLY A 116 -15.34 1.62 -3.78
C GLY A 116 -15.65 1.87 -2.30
N PRO A 117 -16.52 2.85 -2.00
CA PRO A 117 -17.03 3.05 -0.65
C PRO A 117 -17.76 1.79 -0.17
N SER A 118 -17.53 1.40 1.08
CA SER A 118 -18.15 0.20 1.68
C SER A 118 -19.62 0.39 2.04
N ASP A 119 -20.03 1.61 2.35
CA ASP A 119 -21.38 1.93 2.81
C ASP A 119 -21.71 3.39 2.50
N ALA A 120 -22.95 3.80 2.80
CA ALA A 120 -23.43 5.15 2.56
C ALA A 120 -22.62 6.21 3.31
N GLN A 121 -22.10 5.89 4.51
CA GLN A 121 -21.22 6.80 5.26
C GLN A 121 -19.90 7.00 4.52
N ALA A 122 -19.31 5.93 3.98
CA ALA A 122 -18.05 5.98 3.23
C ALA A 122 -18.19 6.70 1.88
N ALA A 123 -19.38 6.66 1.26
CA ALA A 123 -19.67 7.38 0.03
C ALA A 123 -19.98 8.89 0.27
N ARG A 124 -20.10 9.29 1.53
CA ARG A 124 -20.67 10.59 1.88
C ARG A 124 -19.71 11.75 1.70
N GLY A 125 -20.23 12.87 1.17
CA GLY A 125 -19.55 14.16 1.18
C GLY A 125 -19.45 14.80 2.58
N ARG A 126 -18.48 15.71 2.76
CA ARG A 126 -18.19 16.39 4.03
C ARG A 126 -19.37 17.18 4.61
N ARG A 127 -20.28 17.68 3.76
CA ARG A 127 -21.42 18.54 4.15
C ARG A 127 -22.70 17.79 4.49
N SER A 128 -22.73 16.47 4.31
CA SER A 128 -23.94 15.67 4.52
C SER A 128 -24.03 15.14 5.96
N ARG A 129 -25.25 14.89 6.43
CA ARG A 129 -25.52 14.41 7.80
C ARG A 129 -24.89 13.02 8.07
N PRO A 130 -24.41 12.74 9.29
CA PRO A 130 -24.00 11.41 9.72
C PRO A 130 -25.05 10.33 9.43
N THR A 131 -24.62 9.20 8.87
CA THR A 131 -25.44 7.99 8.67
C THR A 131 -24.81 6.81 9.40
N GLY A 132 -25.57 5.73 9.57
CA GLY A 132 -25.05 4.49 10.16
C GLY A 132 -23.86 3.95 9.36
N THR A 133 -22.90 3.34 10.06
CA THR A 133 -21.73 2.67 9.44
C THR A 133 -21.90 1.17 9.50
N ALA A 134 -21.50 0.45 8.47
CA ALA A 134 -21.60 -1.01 8.43
C ALA A 134 -20.39 -1.71 9.10
N GLY A 135 -19.66 -1.02 9.99
CA GLY A 135 -18.55 -1.63 10.76
C GLY A 135 -17.39 -2.19 9.92
N GLY A 136 -17.26 -1.79 8.64
CA GLY A 136 -16.27 -2.34 7.70
C GLY A 136 -16.80 -3.46 6.80
N VAL A 137 -18.08 -3.82 6.91
CA VAL A 137 -18.79 -4.67 5.94
C VAL A 137 -19.05 -3.89 4.66
N ASP A 138 -19.01 -4.55 3.51
CA ASP A 138 -19.41 -3.95 2.24
C ASP A 138 -20.93 -4.00 2.04
N ALA A 139 -21.64 -3.00 2.55
CA ALA A 139 -23.08 -2.86 2.36
C ALA A 139 -23.48 -2.65 0.88
N ASN A 140 -22.55 -2.24 0.02
CA ASN A 140 -22.78 -2.04 -1.40
C ASN A 140 -22.65 -3.34 -2.21
N ALA A 141 -22.07 -4.40 -1.64
CA ALA A 141 -21.89 -5.69 -2.32
C ALA A 141 -23.21 -6.35 -2.75
N THR A 142 -23.14 -7.31 -3.67
CA THR A 142 -24.33 -8.06 -4.11
C THR A 142 -24.89 -8.90 -2.95
N LYS A 143 -26.19 -9.24 -3.01
CA LYS A 143 -26.80 -10.11 -1.99
C LYS A 143 -26.09 -11.47 -1.93
N GLU A 144 -25.71 -12.00 -3.09
CA GLU A 144 -24.96 -13.24 -3.22
C GLU A 144 -23.62 -13.19 -2.46
N HIS A 145 -22.82 -12.14 -2.71
CA HIS A 145 -21.56 -11.93 -2.00
C HIS A 145 -21.76 -11.83 -0.48
N LEU A 146 -22.77 -11.09 -0.03
CA LEU A 146 -23.10 -11.00 1.39
C LEU A 146 -23.54 -12.36 1.97
N MET A 147 -24.24 -13.20 1.20
CA MET A 147 -24.56 -14.55 1.62
C MET A 147 -23.32 -15.43 1.75
N ASP A 148 -22.32 -15.25 0.87
CA ASP A 148 -21.05 -15.98 0.95
C ASP A 148 -20.23 -15.55 2.18
N VAL A 149 -20.15 -14.25 2.45
CA VAL A 149 -19.52 -13.72 3.67
C VAL A 149 -20.26 -14.22 4.91
N ALA A 150 -21.60 -14.17 4.92
CA ALA A 150 -22.41 -14.69 6.01
C ALA A 150 -22.23 -16.21 6.20
N ARG A 151 -21.99 -16.97 5.11
CA ARG A 151 -21.65 -18.40 5.17
C ARG A 151 -20.29 -18.61 5.83
N LYS A 152 -19.25 -17.87 5.44
CA LYS A 152 -17.92 -17.93 6.07
C LYS A 152 -17.94 -17.65 7.57
N LEU A 153 -18.91 -16.85 8.03
CA LEU A 153 -19.09 -16.46 9.42
C LEU A 153 -20.12 -17.31 10.19
N ASP A 154 -20.60 -18.40 9.59
CA ASP A 154 -21.59 -19.30 10.18
C ASP A 154 -22.86 -18.59 10.68
N VAL A 155 -23.31 -17.57 9.94
CA VAL A 155 -24.56 -16.86 10.26
C VAL A 155 -25.74 -17.78 9.97
N ARG A 156 -26.44 -18.18 11.03
CA ARG A 156 -27.66 -18.99 10.97
C ARG A 156 -28.80 -18.19 10.34
N GLY A 157 -29.60 -18.85 9.50
CA GLY A 157 -30.76 -18.24 8.83
C GLY A 157 -30.44 -17.30 7.66
N ARG A 158 -29.16 -17.15 7.27
CA ARG A 158 -28.69 -16.26 6.19
C ARG A 158 -29.49 -16.35 4.88
N SER A 159 -29.96 -17.53 4.49
CA SER A 159 -30.70 -17.74 3.24
C SER A 159 -32.05 -17.03 3.18
N ARG A 160 -32.67 -16.74 4.33
CA ARG A 160 -33.96 -16.06 4.44
C ARG A 160 -33.81 -14.54 4.61
N MET A 161 -32.59 -14.07 4.84
CA MET A 161 -32.33 -12.65 5.12
C MET A 161 -32.37 -11.81 3.84
N THR A 162 -32.84 -10.59 3.98
CA THR A 162 -32.69 -9.51 3.02
C THR A 162 -31.26 -8.97 3.02
N LYS A 163 -30.92 -8.14 2.03
CA LYS A 163 -29.57 -7.55 1.93
C LYS A 163 -29.21 -6.71 3.18
N PRO A 164 -30.07 -5.81 3.71
CA PRO A 164 -29.78 -5.09 4.95
C PRO A 164 -29.60 -6.02 6.16
N GLU A 165 -30.45 -7.03 6.30
CA GLU A 165 -30.35 -7.99 7.41
C GLU A 165 -29.05 -8.79 7.36
N LEU A 166 -28.57 -9.15 6.16
CA LEU A 166 -27.25 -9.78 5.99
C LEU A 166 -26.12 -8.86 6.45
N VAL A 167 -26.15 -7.58 6.07
CA VAL A 167 -25.13 -6.60 6.48
C VAL A 167 -25.08 -6.49 8.01
N ASP A 168 -26.24 -6.34 8.65
CA ASP A 168 -26.33 -6.26 10.12
C ASP A 168 -25.86 -7.55 10.80
N ALA A 169 -26.26 -8.72 10.27
CA ALA A 169 -25.88 -10.00 10.83
C ALA A 169 -24.36 -10.25 10.70
N ILE A 170 -23.77 -9.90 9.56
CA ILE A 170 -22.31 -9.95 9.33
C ILE A 170 -21.60 -8.99 10.27
N GLN A 171 -22.07 -7.75 10.40
CA GLN A 171 -21.48 -6.77 11.32
C GLN A 171 -21.44 -7.33 12.76
N LYS A 172 -22.55 -7.87 13.25
CA LYS A 172 -22.62 -8.52 14.57
C LYS A 172 -21.69 -9.73 14.68
N ALA A 173 -21.56 -10.54 13.62
CA ALA A 173 -20.63 -11.67 13.59
C ALA A 173 -19.15 -11.22 13.64
N ASN A 174 -18.81 -10.15 12.91
CA ASN A 174 -17.48 -9.55 12.91
C ASN A 174 -17.10 -8.98 14.28
N GLU A 175 -18.03 -8.28 14.93
CA GLU A 175 -17.83 -7.75 16.29
C GLU A 175 -17.59 -8.87 17.31
N ARG A 176 -18.38 -9.95 17.24
CA ARG A 176 -18.17 -11.14 18.08
C ARG A 176 -16.81 -11.79 17.85
N SER A 177 -16.42 -11.97 16.59
CA SER A 177 -15.12 -12.56 16.22
C SER A 177 -13.95 -11.70 16.68
N THR A 178 -14.06 -10.38 16.51
CA THR A 178 -13.05 -9.42 16.98
C THR A 178 -12.93 -9.43 18.50
N ARG A 179 -14.04 -9.49 19.23
CA ARG A 179 -14.04 -9.59 20.69
C ARG A 179 -13.37 -10.88 21.16
N LYS A 180 -13.71 -12.02 20.56
CA LYS A 180 -13.10 -13.33 20.86
C LYS A 180 -11.60 -13.33 20.62
N ALA A 181 -11.14 -12.70 19.52
CA ALA A 181 -9.72 -12.61 19.18
C ALA A 181 -8.93 -11.63 20.06
N ARG A 182 -9.60 -10.75 20.82
CA ARG A 182 -8.96 -9.83 21.79
C ARG A 182 -8.94 -10.36 23.22
N GLY A 183 -9.83 -11.29 23.55
CA GLY A 183 -9.92 -11.91 24.88
C GLY A 183 -9.12 -13.20 25.03
N ARG A 184 -8.32 -13.56 24.01
CA ARG A 184 -7.30 -14.61 24.07
C ARG A 184 -5.94 -13.95 24.23
#